data_AF-A0A1M2VWN3-F1
#
_entry.id   AF-A0A1M2VWN3-F1
#
_cell.length_a   1.000
_cell.length_b   1.000
_cell.length_c   1.000
_cell.angle_alpha   90.00
_cell.angle_beta   90.00
_cell.angle_gamma   90.00
#
_symmetry.space_group_name_H-M   'P 1'
#
loop_
_entity.id
_entity.type
_entity.pdbx_description
1 polymer ?
#
loop_
_entity_poly.entity_id
_entity_poly.type
_entity_poly.pdbx_seq_one_letter_code
_entity_poly.pdbx_strand_id
1 'polypeptide(L)'
;MRSLFGPRVAHYQPVSTFAEQADAGLSSSTFDIEANIRDGDSRAGLDDRGTQEVLDIMRRERVNFDQARLIRQNRILAAHGIDPSGQSSAFSRSPPWALHILIALQTGMPLDAKAVTRL
;
A
#
# COMPACT_ATOMS: atom_id res chain seq x y z
N MET A 1 10.67 -17.30 -40.72
CA MET A 1 11.04 -16.66 -39.44
C MET A 1 9.77 -16.16 -38.77
N ARG A 2 9.30 -16.83 -37.71
CA ARG A 2 8.06 -16.46 -36.99
C ARG A 2 8.40 -15.46 -35.90
N SER A 3 7.92 -14.23 -36.04
CA SER A 3 8.00 -13.20 -35.00
C SER A 3 7.04 -13.55 -33.86
N LEU A 4 7.58 -13.66 -32.64
CA LEU A 4 6.91 -14.16 -31.44
C LEU A 4 6.66 -13.05 -30.41
N PHE A 5 6.35 -11.81 -30.79
CA PHE A 5 6.10 -10.75 -29.79
C PHE A 5 5.04 -9.75 -30.26
N GLY A 6 3.76 -10.13 -30.13
CA GLY A 6 2.65 -9.17 -30.13
C GLY A 6 2.47 -8.58 -28.72
N PRO A 7 2.12 -7.29 -28.58
CA PRO A 7 1.86 -6.70 -27.28
C PRO A 7 0.64 -7.39 -26.64
N ARG A 8 0.82 -7.89 -25.42
CA ARG A 8 -0.29 -8.38 -24.60
C ARG A 8 -1.13 -7.16 -24.22
N VAL A 9 -2.19 -6.91 -24.96
CA VAL A 9 -3.19 -5.93 -24.56
C VAL A 9 -3.81 -6.46 -23.26
N ALA A 10 -3.54 -5.79 -22.15
CA ALA A 10 -4.22 -6.09 -20.90
C ALA A 10 -5.72 -5.85 -21.14
N HIS A 11 -6.51 -6.93 -21.18
CA HIS A 11 -7.95 -6.81 -21.30
C HIS A 11 -8.49 -6.09 -20.07
N TYR A 12 -9.23 -5.01 -20.30
CA TYR A 12 -10.04 -4.38 -19.27
C TYR A 12 -10.99 -5.44 -18.71
N GLN A 13 -10.87 -5.72 -17.42
CA GLN A 13 -11.85 -6.53 -16.69
C GLN A 13 -12.91 -5.55 -16.15
N PRO A 14 -14.21 -5.79 -16.44
CA PRO A 14 -15.26 -4.94 -15.93
C PRO A 14 -15.30 -5.04 -14.40
N VAL A 15 -15.05 -3.89 -13.78
CA VAL A 15 -15.00 -3.73 -12.33
C VAL A 15 -16.37 -3.90 -11.69
N SER A 16 -16.44 -4.70 -10.63
CA SER A 16 -17.63 -4.92 -9.80
C SER A 16 -18.30 -3.60 -9.39
N THR A 17 -19.64 -3.57 -9.40
CA THR A 17 -20.39 -2.37 -9.00
C THR A 17 -20.44 -2.21 -7.48
N PHE A 18 -20.73 -1.01 -6.97
CA PHE A 18 -20.90 -0.79 -5.53
C PHE A 18 -21.94 -1.71 -4.90
N ALA A 19 -23.01 -2.06 -5.61
CA ALA A 19 -24.05 -2.98 -5.13
C ALA A 19 -23.51 -4.40 -4.89
N GLU A 20 -22.68 -4.92 -5.80
CA GLU A 20 -22.05 -6.23 -5.64
C GLU A 20 -21.02 -6.22 -4.50
N GLN A 21 -20.31 -5.11 -4.30
CA GLN A 21 -19.36 -4.93 -3.20
C GLN A 21 -20.08 -4.87 -1.84
N ALA A 22 -21.24 -4.21 -1.76
CA ALA A 22 -22.07 -4.19 -0.57
C ALA A 22 -22.57 -5.60 -0.20
N ASP A 23 -23.06 -6.37 -1.18
CA ASP A 23 -23.51 -7.75 -0.97
C ASP A 23 -22.36 -8.68 -0.54
N ALA A 24 -21.14 -8.42 -1.02
CA ALA A 24 -19.91 -9.11 -0.61
C ALA A 24 -19.39 -8.69 0.78
N GLY A 25 -20.07 -7.78 1.49
CA GLY A 25 -19.68 -7.30 2.82
C GLY A 25 -18.51 -6.32 2.82
N LEU A 26 -18.25 -5.65 1.69
CA LEU A 26 -17.20 -4.62 1.55
C LEU A 26 -17.70 -3.22 1.94
N SER A 27 -18.50 -3.15 3.01
CA SER A 27 -19.05 -1.93 3.58
C SER A 27 -18.87 -1.95 5.10
N SER A 28 -18.57 -0.82 5.71
CA SER A 28 -18.47 -0.67 7.17
C SER A 28 -18.98 0.69 7.62
N SER A 29 -19.13 0.89 8.94
CA SER A 29 -19.52 2.20 9.50
C SER A 29 -18.52 3.31 9.18
N THR A 30 -17.23 2.97 8.98
CA THR A 30 -16.18 3.92 8.63
C THR A 30 -15.99 4.05 7.11
N PHE A 31 -16.63 3.17 6.34
CA PHE A 31 -16.57 3.13 4.90
C PHE A 31 -17.93 2.68 4.34
N ASP A 32 -18.89 3.60 4.45
CA ASP A 32 -20.25 3.40 3.97
C ASP A 32 -20.31 3.67 2.46
N ILE A 33 -20.71 2.65 1.71
CA ILE A 33 -20.92 2.72 0.25
C ILE A 33 -22.40 2.77 -0.14
N GLU A 34 -23.34 2.63 0.81
CA GLU A 34 -24.78 2.64 0.57
C GLU A 34 -25.26 3.99 0.03
N ALA A 35 -24.67 5.09 0.51
CA ALA A 35 -24.95 6.42 -0.02
C ALA A 35 -24.58 6.53 -1.51
N ASN A 36 -23.46 5.94 -1.92
CA ASN A 36 -23.00 5.97 -3.31
C ASN A 36 -23.93 5.15 -4.22
N ILE A 37 -24.44 4.00 -3.72
CA ILE A 37 -25.44 3.19 -4.43
C ILE A 37 -26.75 3.98 -4.59
N ARG A 38 -27.23 4.60 -3.50
CA ARG A 38 -28.47 5.37 -3.47
C ARG A 38 -28.42 6.60 -4.38
N ASP A 39 -27.26 7.26 -4.46
CA ASP A 39 -27.06 8.45 -5.30
C ASP A 39 -26.69 8.10 -6.75
N GLY A 40 -26.61 6.81 -7.10
CA GLY A 40 -26.32 6.34 -8.45
C GLY A 40 -24.90 6.70 -8.92
N ASP A 41 -23.93 6.68 -8.01
CA ASP A 41 -22.53 6.95 -8.33
C ASP A 41 -22.02 5.94 -9.37
N SER A 42 -21.49 6.47 -10.48
CA SER A 42 -21.00 5.69 -11.62
C SER A 42 -19.56 5.19 -11.45
N ARG A 43 -18.87 5.59 -10.37
CA ARG A 43 -17.56 5.04 -10.02
C ARG A 43 -17.73 3.56 -9.64
N ALA A 44 -16.73 2.75 -9.93
CA ALA A 44 -16.79 1.31 -9.68
C ALA A 44 -16.22 0.87 -8.32
N GLY A 45 -15.89 1.81 -7.43
CA GLY A 45 -15.30 1.46 -6.14
C GLY A 45 -13.94 0.75 -6.28
N LEU A 46 -13.77 -0.39 -5.60
CA LEU A 46 -12.57 -1.22 -5.71
C LEU A 46 -12.52 -1.94 -7.07
N ASP A 47 -11.31 -2.12 -7.61
CA ASP A 47 -11.11 -3.00 -8.75
C ASP A 47 -11.28 -4.47 -8.35
N ASP A 48 -11.59 -5.37 -9.29
CA ASP A 48 -11.85 -6.78 -8.95
C ASP A 48 -10.67 -7.45 -8.25
N ARG A 49 -9.45 -7.06 -8.61
CA ARG A 49 -8.24 -7.53 -7.93
C ARG A 49 -8.18 -7.03 -6.49
N GLY A 50 -8.49 -5.76 -6.25
CA GLY A 50 -8.57 -5.20 -4.90
C GLY A 50 -9.67 -5.85 -4.06
N THR A 51 -10.84 -6.07 -4.65
CA THR A 51 -11.96 -6.80 -4.01
C THR A 51 -11.54 -8.22 -3.63
N GLN A 52 -10.94 -8.96 -4.56
CA GLN A 52 -10.49 -10.32 -4.32
C GLN A 52 -9.39 -10.40 -3.25
N GLU A 53 -8.43 -9.47 -3.27
CA GLU A 53 -7.37 -9.39 -2.26
C GLU A 53 -7.93 -9.12 -0.86
N VAL A 54 -8.90 -8.21 -0.73
CA VAL A 54 -9.55 -7.92 0.57
C VAL A 54 -10.30 -9.15 1.07
N LEU A 55 -11.09 -9.81 0.22
CA LEU A 55 -11.80 -11.03 0.57
C LEU A 55 -10.85 -12.19 0.95
N ASP A 56 -9.71 -12.30 0.28
CA ASP A 56 -8.66 -13.26 0.62
C ASP A 56 -8.03 -12.96 1.99
N ILE A 57 -7.76 -11.70 2.30
CA ILE A 57 -7.21 -11.28 3.60
C ILE A 57 -8.22 -11.55 4.71
N MET A 58 -9.50 -11.20 4.52
CA MET A 58 -10.56 -11.49 5.48
C MET A 58 -10.64 -13.00 5.79
N ARG A 59 -10.58 -13.85 4.75
CA ARG A 59 -10.61 -15.31 4.91
C ARG A 59 -9.37 -15.87 5.59
N ARG A 60 -8.17 -15.42 5.20
CA ARG A 60 -6.89 -15.96 5.70
C ARG A 60 -6.56 -15.48 7.12
N GLU A 61 -6.73 -14.19 7.38
CA GLU A 61 -6.38 -13.56 8.66
C GLU A 61 -7.55 -13.57 9.66
N ARG A 62 -8.76 -13.98 9.22
CA ARG A 62 -10.00 -14.00 10.03
C ARG A 62 -10.36 -12.63 10.61
N VAL A 63 -10.17 -11.58 9.82
CA VAL A 63 -10.40 -10.18 10.19
C VAL A 63 -11.62 -9.61 9.49
N ASN A 64 -12.14 -8.49 10.00
CA ASN A 64 -13.23 -7.75 9.36
C ASN A 64 -12.73 -6.94 8.14
N PHE A 65 -13.66 -6.35 7.39
CA PHE A 65 -13.38 -5.59 6.18
C PHE A 65 -12.38 -4.43 6.40
N ASP A 66 -12.57 -3.65 7.46
CA ASP A 66 -11.71 -2.49 7.74
C ASP A 66 -10.27 -2.92 8.05
N GLN A 67 -10.12 -3.96 8.87
CA GLN A 67 -8.83 -4.56 9.18
C GLN A 67 -8.17 -5.14 7.93
N ALA A 68 -8.94 -5.81 7.06
CA ALA A 68 -8.42 -6.35 5.81
C ALA A 68 -7.92 -5.24 4.87
N ARG A 69 -8.65 -4.12 4.78
CA ARG A 69 -8.22 -2.93 4.02
C ARG A 69 -6.93 -2.34 4.57
N LEU A 70 -6.81 -2.23 5.89
CA LEU A 70 -5.59 -1.74 6.53
C LEU A 70 -4.39 -2.65 6.22
N ILE A 71 -4.56 -3.97 6.36
CA ILE A 71 -3.51 -4.95 6.05
C ILE A 71 -3.10 -4.87 4.57
N ARG A 72 -4.07 -4.79 3.65
CA ARG A 72 -3.80 -4.65 2.22
C ARG A 72 -2.98 -3.39 1.94
N GLN A 73 -3.39 -2.25 2.49
CA GLN A 73 -2.71 -0.98 2.28
C GLN A 73 -1.27 -1.03 2.81
N ASN A 74 -1.06 -1.58 4.00
CA ASN A 74 0.27 -1.76 4.57
C ASN A 74 1.16 -2.66 3.70
N ARG A 75 0.61 -3.73 3.11
CA ARG A 75 1.35 -4.61 2.19
C ARG A 75 1.78 -3.87 0.92
N ILE A 76 0.90 -3.05 0.33
CA ILE A 76 1.21 -2.25 -0.86
C ILE A 76 2.31 -1.23 -0.53
N LEU A 77 2.17 -0.50 0.59
CA LEU A 77 3.17 0.46 1.04
C LEU A 77 4.54 -0.19 1.25
N ALA A 78 4.57 -1.34 1.94
CA ALA A 78 5.79 -2.09 2.18
C ALA A 78 6.43 -2.59 0.86
N ALA A 79 5.63 -3.04 -0.11
CA ALA A 79 6.13 -3.44 -1.43
C ALA A 79 6.78 -2.28 -2.20
N HIS A 80 6.33 -1.04 -1.96
CA HIS A 80 6.94 0.18 -2.50
C HIS A 80 8.03 0.77 -1.60
N GLY A 81 8.47 0.03 -0.58
CA GLY A 81 9.54 0.46 0.32
C GLY A 81 9.12 1.59 1.25
N ILE A 82 7.85 1.71 1.60
CA ILE A 82 7.31 2.63 2.60
C ILE A 82 7.00 1.82 3.87
N ASP A 83 7.59 2.24 4.99
CA ASP A 83 7.42 1.64 6.31
C ASP A 83 6.05 2.01 6.93
N PRO A 84 5.52 1.27 7.94
CA PRO A 84 4.28 1.63 8.63
C PRO A 84 4.25 3.04 9.23
N SER A 85 5.42 3.64 9.50
CA SER A 85 5.54 5.05 9.90
C SER A 85 5.30 6.05 8.76
N GLY A 86 5.09 5.59 7.52
CA GLY A 86 4.94 6.41 6.32
C GLY A 86 6.27 6.87 5.70
N GLN A 87 7.42 6.49 6.28
CA GLN A 87 8.74 6.87 5.78
C GLN A 87 9.28 5.86 4.78
N SER A 88 10.11 6.31 3.84
CA SER A 88 10.85 5.37 2.98
C SER A 88 11.76 4.47 3.83
N SER A 89 11.71 3.17 3.58
CA SER A 89 12.52 2.15 4.24
C SER A 89 14.03 2.33 4.02
N ALA A 90 14.44 3.11 3.00
CA ALA A 90 15.82 3.55 2.83
C ALA A 90 16.25 4.56 3.91
N PHE A 91 15.33 5.43 4.34
CA PHE A 91 15.57 6.41 5.40
C PHE A 91 15.50 5.75 6.78
N SER A 92 14.53 4.86 7.02
CA SER A 92 14.39 4.12 8.29
C SER A 92 15.60 3.24 8.64
N ARG A 93 16.28 2.65 7.64
CA ARG A 93 17.49 1.83 7.85
C ARG A 93 18.78 2.63 7.95
N SER A 94 18.72 3.96 7.86
CA SER A 94 19.91 4.77 8.02
C SER A 94 20.38 4.67 9.48
N PRO A 95 21.59 4.19 9.74
CA PRO A 95 22.06 4.04 11.11
C PRO A 95 22.16 5.42 11.78
N PRO A 96 21.98 5.54 13.10
CA PRO A 96 21.96 6.82 13.81
C PRO A 96 23.22 7.69 13.57
N TRP A 97 24.35 7.06 13.24
CA TRP A 97 25.58 7.77 12.89
C TRP A 97 25.53 8.47 11.51
N ALA A 98 24.69 8.00 10.57
CA ALA A 98 24.63 8.56 9.21
C ALA A 98 24.14 10.02 9.21
N LEU A 99 23.23 10.36 10.13
CA LEU A 99 22.76 11.74 10.31
C LEU A 99 23.89 12.66 10.81
N HIS A 100 24.74 12.17 11.72
CA HIS A 100 25.87 12.94 12.25
C HIS A 100 26.93 13.23 11.17
N ILE A 101 27.19 12.27 10.28
CA ILE A 101 28.12 12.48 9.15
C ILE A 101 27.57 13.51 8.16
N LEU A 102 26.28 13.46 7.83
CA LEU A 102 25.65 14.41 6.93
C LEU A 102 25.71 15.84 7.50
N ILE A 103 25.46 16.01 8.80
CA ILE A 103 25.56 17.30 9.50
C ILE A 103 27.00 17.80 9.53
N ALA A 104 27.97 16.94 9.83
CA ALA A 104 29.39 17.31 9.86
C ALA A 104 29.90 17.75 8.48
N LEU A 105 29.47 17.08 7.40
CA LEU A 105 29.77 17.48 6.02
C LEU A 105 29.15 18.84 5.65
N GLN A 106 27.94 19.13 6.14
CA GLN A 106 27.25 20.40 5.86
C GLN A 106 27.78 21.59 6.69
N THR A 107 28.35 21.32 7.87
CA THR A 107 28.77 22.34 8.86
C THR A 107 30.28 22.48 9.02
N GLY A 108 31.08 21.61 8.40
CA GLY A 108 32.54 21.63 8.49
C GLY A 108 33.10 21.19 9.85
N MET A 109 32.30 20.55 10.70
CA MET A 109 32.70 20.09 12.02
C MET A 109 33.55 18.80 11.94
N PRO A 110 34.57 18.62 12.81
CA PRO A 110 35.37 17.40 12.81
C PRO A 110 34.53 16.20 13.26
N LEU A 111 34.61 15.10 12.49
CA LEU A 111 33.98 13.83 12.85
C LEU A 111 34.66 13.26 14.11
N ASP A 112 33.97 13.24 15.25
CA ASP A 112 34.47 12.55 16.45
C ASP A 112 34.51 11.03 16.19
N ALA A 113 35.71 10.45 16.24
CA ALA A 113 35.96 9.03 16.03
C ALA A 113 35.14 8.11 16.98
N LYS A 114 34.69 8.64 18.12
CA LYS A 114 33.81 7.91 19.06
C LYS A 114 32.38 7.75 18.53
N ALA A 115 31.91 8.62 17.64
CA ALA A 115 30.55 8.56 17.09
C ALA A 115 30.41 7.48 16.00
N VAL A 116 31.51 7.06 15.38
CA VAL A 116 31.53 6.13 14.23
C VAL A 116 31.62 4.65 14.66
N THR A 117 32.02 4.36 15.91
CA THR A 117 32.53 3.03 16.30
C THR A 117 31.73 2.31 17.41
N ARG A 118 30.45 2.65 17.63
CA ARG A 118 29.59 1.83 18.49
C ARG A 118 28.54 1.08 17.66
N LEU A 119 28.97 -0.09 17.17
CA LEU A 119 28.11 -1.23 16.83
C LEU A 119 27.41 -1.74 18.09
#